data_AF-A0A4P9XD25-F1
#
_entry.id   AF-A0A4P9XD25-F1
#
_cell.length_a   1.000
_cell.length_b   1.000
_cell.length_c   1.000
_cell.angle_alpha   90.00
_cell.angle_beta   90.00
_cell.angle_gamma   90.00
#
_symmetry.space_group_name_H-M   'P 1'
#
loop_
_entity.id
_entity.type
_entity.pdbx_description
1 polymer ?
#
loop_
_entity_poly.entity_id
_entity_poly.type
_entity_poly.pdbx_seq_one_letter_code
_entity_poly.pdbx_strand_id
1 'polypeptide(L)'
;LDRAAMIAGIRELLEQKQLLQAVNGALQHKLAEYYRNKKKTEDIFSAPNANPLASDRHASEQQVRYHHLLTEHDNLRQKLWTINAANEASAREQTLRLQQKKVEEKELRVALTQLRKQTSSKAEHSKTGQHLPAGLVDTLEANDLKKELEVAAVQLEHIKLRHRLHREEKLIRQKEELADGLHLIDFEQLKIENQTYNEKIEERNEELLKLRRKITSVVQIFAHVKEKLRHVQKE
;
A
#
# COMPACT_ATOMS: atom_id res chain seq x y z
N LEU A 1 29.15 -14.51 22.86
CA LEU A 1 27.83 -13.88 23.04
C LEU A 1 27.80 -13.34 24.46
N ASP A 2 27.83 -12.02 24.60
CA ASP A 2 28.11 -11.36 25.86
C ASP A 2 26.90 -11.42 26.80
N ARG A 3 26.93 -12.41 27.71
CA ARG A 3 25.86 -12.69 28.67
C ARG A 3 25.55 -11.45 29.52
N ALA A 4 26.54 -10.61 29.79
CA ALA A 4 26.36 -9.38 30.56
C ALA A 4 25.53 -8.35 29.79
N ALA A 5 25.80 -8.16 28.50
CA ALA A 5 25.03 -7.26 27.63
C ALA A 5 23.56 -7.73 27.49
N MET A 6 23.33 -9.05 27.40
CA MET A 6 21.97 -9.60 27.33
C MET A 6 21.19 -9.41 28.63
N ILE A 7 21.83 -9.60 29.79
CA ILE A 7 21.21 -9.35 31.10
C ILE A 7 20.91 -7.86 31.29
N ALA A 8 21.79 -6.96 30.83
CA ALA A 8 21.56 -5.52 30.87
C ALA A 8 20.34 -5.11 30.01
N GLY A 9 20.24 -5.63 28.78
CA GLY A 9 19.08 -5.37 27.92
C GLY A 9 17.76 -5.90 28.49
N ILE A 10 17.78 -7.07 29.14
CA ILE A 10 16.58 -7.60 29.82
C ILE A 10 16.17 -6.71 30.99
N ARG A 11 17.13 -6.18 31.77
CA ARG A 11 16.84 -5.24 32.86
C ARG A 11 16.22 -3.95 32.35
N GLU A 12 16.77 -3.38 31.28
CA GLU A 12 16.24 -2.16 30.67
C GLU A 12 14.81 -2.36 30.15
N LEU A 13 14.54 -3.49 29.48
CA LEU A 13 13.19 -3.83 29.02
C LEU A 13 12.19 -4.06 30.18
N LEU A 14 12.67 -4.61 31.31
CA LEU A 14 11.85 -4.78 32.51
C LEU A 14 11.52 -3.44 33.16
N GLU A 15 12.46 -2.50 33.21
CA GLU A 15 12.22 -1.13 33.69
C GLU A 15 11.24 -0.38 32.79
N GLN A 16 11.40 -0.47 31.47
CA GLN A 16 10.46 0.10 30.51
C GLN A 16 9.05 -0.49 30.66
N LYS A 17 8.95 -1.81 30.86
CA LYS A 17 7.66 -2.46 31.14
C LYS A 17 7.03 -1.94 32.43
N GLN A 18 7.81 -1.79 33.50
CA GLN A 18 7.31 -1.26 34.77
C GLN A 18 6.81 0.18 34.64
N LEU A 19 7.55 1.03 33.92
CA LEU A 19 7.13 2.41 33.62
C LEU A 19 5.82 2.44 32.83
N LEU A 20 5.71 1.64 31.76
CA LEU A 20 4.49 1.55 30.97
C LEU A 20 3.31 1.02 31.79
N GLN A 21 3.53 0.08 32.70
CA GLN A 21 2.49 -0.41 33.62
C GLN A 21 2.04 0.68 34.59
N ALA A 22 2.97 1.47 35.15
CA ALA A 22 2.64 2.59 36.04
C ALA A 22 1.86 3.69 35.30
N VAL A 23 2.29 4.06 34.08
CA VAL A 23 1.59 5.03 33.24
C VAL A 23 0.19 4.53 32.86
N ASN A 24 0.07 3.25 32.48
CA ASN A 24 -1.23 2.65 32.16
C ASN A 24 -2.15 2.66 33.38
N GLY A 25 -1.64 2.33 34.58
CA GLY A 25 -2.40 2.44 35.83
C GLY A 25 -2.86 3.88 36.13
N ALA A 26 -2.01 4.87 35.92
CA ALA A 26 -2.35 6.28 36.10
C ALA A 26 -3.42 6.76 35.09
N LEU A 27 -3.32 6.33 33.82
CA LEU A 27 -4.32 6.62 32.79
C LEU A 27 -5.65 5.95 33.10
N GLN A 28 -5.65 4.70 33.57
CA GLN A 28 -6.85 4.00 34.00
C GLN A 28 -7.51 4.72 35.18
N HIS A 29 -6.73 5.19 36.16
CA HIS A 29 -7.24 5.97 37.27
C HIS A 29 -7.86 7.30 36.81
N LYS A 30 -7.17 8.01 35.90
CA LYS A 30 -7.66 9.26 35.31
C LYS A 30 -8.94 9.06 34.48
N LEU A 31 -9.05 7.94 33.76
CA LEU A 31 -10.26 7.54 33.05
C LEU A 31 -11.40 7.27 34.04
N ALA A 32 -11.12 6.54 35.12
CA ALA A 32 -12.10 6.22 36.15
C ALA A 32 -12.60 7.50 36.85
N GLU A 33 -11.72 8.45 37.15
CA GLU A 33 -12.12 9.76 37.68
C GLU A 33 -12.93 10.57 36.67
N TYR A 34 -12.53 10.58 35.40
CA TYR A 34 -13.27 11.25 34.34
C TYR A 34 -14.70 10.69 34.21
N TYR A 35 -14.87 9.37 34.17
CA TYR A 35 -16.20 8.75 34.13
C TYR A 35 -16.98 8.94 35.42
N ARG A 36 -16.33 8.92 36.59
CA ARG A 36 -16.97 9.22 37.88
C ARG A 36 -17.47 10.67 37.93
N ASN A 37 -16.69 11.61 37.43
CA ASN A 37 -17.07 13.01 37.37
C ASN A 37 -18.12 13.27 36.29
N LYS A 38 -18.03 12.61 35.13
CA LYS A 38 -19.05 12.65 34.08
C LYS A 38 -20.39 12.09 34.58
N LYS A 39 -20.38 11.00 35.34
CA LYS A 39 -21.59 10.45 35.98
C LYS A 39 -22.19 11.45 36.98
N LYS A 40 -21.36 12.09 37.81
CA LYS A 40 -21.82 13.17 38.71
C LYS A 40 -22.40 14.38 37.97
N THR A 41 -21.84 14.80 36.83
CA THR A 41 -22.43 15.89 36.03
C THR A 41 -23.72 15.47 35.34
N GLU A 42 -23.83 14.23 34.85
CA GLU A 42 -25.08 13.68 34.30
C GLU A 42 -26.16 13.50 35.38
N ASP A 43 -25.78 13.20 36.63
CA ASP A 43 -26.68 13.16 37.80
C ASP A 43 -27.17 14.55 38.21
N ILE A 44 -26.40 15.63 37.98
CA ILE A 44 -26.78 17.02 38.29
C ILE A 44 -27.73 17.62 37.23
N PHE A 45 -27.58 17.22 35.96
CA PHE A 45 -28.47 17.65 34.85
C PHE A 45 -29.69 16.74 34.65
N SER A 46 -29.71 15.58 35.33
CA SER A 46 -30.89 14.74 35.41
C SER A 46 -31.87 15.32 36.43
N ALA A 47 -32.99 15.84 35.94
CA ALA A 47 -34.16 16.16 36.77
C ALA A 47 -34.49 14.96 37.69
N PRO A 48 -35.17 15.16 38.85
CA PRO A 48 -35.51 14.10 39.82
C PRO A 48 -36.43 12.98 39.28
N ASN A 49 -36.61 12.89 37.96
CA ASN A 49 -37.41 11.91 37.23
C ASN A 49 -36.65 11.27 36.05
N ALA A 50 -35.31 11.31 36.02
CA ALA A 50 -34.52 10.56 35.04
C ALA A 50 -34.49 9.07 35.44
N ASN A 51 -35.01 8.22 34.55
CA ASN A 51 -35.23 6.80 34.82
C ASN A 51 -33.87 6.06 34.96
N PRO A 52 -33.52 5.48 36.15
CA PRO A 52 -32.23 4.82 36.39
C PRO A 52 -31.91 3.71 35.38
N LEU A 53 -32.97 3.12 34.82
CA LEU A 53 -32.92 2.07 33.81
C LEU A 53 -32.24 2.50 32.49
N ALA A 54 -32.25 3.80 32.15
CA ALA A 54 -31.65 4.30 30.91
C ALA A 54 -30.11 4.45 31.01
N SER A 55 -29.59 4.85 32.18
CA SER A 55 -28.14 4.94 32.43
C SER A 55 -27.49 3.55 32.51
N ASP A 56 -28.16 2.61 33.18
CA ASP A 56 -27.71 1.20 33.23
C ASP A 56 -27.74 0.53 31.85
N ARG A 57 -28.72 0.86 31.00
CA ARG A 57 -28.75 0.40 29.61
C ARG A 57 -27.56 0.92 28.79
N HIS A 58 -27.23 2.21 28.90
CA HIS A 58 -26.06 2.77 28.22
C HIS A 58 -24.74 2.17 28.70
N ALA A 59 -24.58 1.95 30.01
CA ALA A 59 -23.41 1.28 30.56
C ALA A 59 -23.31 -0.19 30.09
N SER A 60 -24.44 -0.91 30.07
CA SER A 60 -24.52 -2.28 29.55
C SER A 60 -24.20 -2.34 28.06
N GLU A 61 -24.69 -1.41 27.24
CA GLU A 61 -24.37 -1.33 25.81
C GLU A 61 -22.88 -1.08 25.58
N GLN A 62 -22.26 -0.21 26.37
CA GLN A 62 -20.82 0.06 26.28
C GLN A 62 -20.00 -1.18 26.67
N GLN A 63 -20.42 -1.92 27.70
CA GLN A 63 -19.79 -3.18 28.10
C GLN A 63 -19.92 -4.25 27.01
N VAL A 64 -21.08 -4.38 26.38
CA VAL A 64 -21.30 -5.32 25.26
C VAL A 64 -20.40 -4.97 24.07
N ARG A 65 -20.30 -3.67 23.71
CA ARG A 65 -19.38 -3.22 22.64
C ARG A 65 -17.92 -3.50 22.98
N TYR A 66 -17.51 -3.23 24.21
CA TYR A 66 -16.14 -3.52 24.66
C TYR A 66 -15.84 -5.01 24.61
N HIS A 67 -16.75 -5.85 25.09
CA HIS A 67 -16.62 -7.31 24.99
C HIS A 67 -16.55 -7.78 23.54
N HIS A 68 -17.39 -7.23 22.65
CA HIS A 68 -17.34 -7.53 21.23
C HIS A 68 -15.98 -7.20 20.63
N LEU A 69 -15.44 -6.00 20.90
CA LEU A 69 -14.11 -5.59 20.43
C LEU A 69 -12.99 -6.50 20.95
N LEU A 70 -13.07 -6.95 22.21
CA LEU A 70 -12.11 -7.92 22.76
C LEU A 70 -12.20 -9.26 22.04
N THR A 71 -13.41 -9.78 21.81
CA THR A 71 -13.59 -11.05 21.07
C THR A 71 -13.12 -10.94 19.63
N GLU A 72 -13.35 -9.79 18.98
CA GLU A 72 -12.86 -9.53 17.63
C GLU A 72 -11.33 -9.47 17.61
N HIS A 73 -10.72 -8.78 18.56
CA HIS A 73 -9.26 -8.73 18.70
C HIS A 73 -8.65 -10.12 18.92
N ASP A 74 -9.24 -10.95 19.76
CA ASP A 74 -8.77 -12.32 20.00
C ASP A 74 -8.94 -13.19 18.76
N ASN A 75 -10.06 -13.06 18.04
CA ASN A 75 -10.27 -13.72 16.75
C ASN A 75 -9.22 -13.30 15.71
N LEU A 76 -8.91 -12.00 15.63
CA LEU A 76 -7.87 -11.48 14.72
C LEU A 76 -6.49 -12.00 15.11
N ARG A 77 -6.17 -12.04 16.41
CA ARG A 77 -4.92 -12.63 16.90
C ARG A 77 -4.80 -14.10 16.53
N GLN A 78 -5.87 -14.87 16.70
CA GLN A 78 -5.87 -16.29 16.34
C GLN A 78 -5.69 -16.47 14.84
N LYS A 79 -6.38 -15.67 14.01
CA LYS A 79 -6.20 -15.67 12.55
C LYS A 79 -4.76 -15.30 12.14
N LEU A 80 -4.16 -14.29 12.77
CA LEU A 80 -2.76 -13.93 12.51
C LEU A 80 -1.81 -15.06 12.90
N TRP A 81 -2.05 -15.70 14.04
CA TRP A 81 -1.25 -16.84 14.49
C TRP A 81 -1.33 -18.02 13.52
N THR A 82 -2.53 -18.39 13.05
CA THR A 82 -2.70 -19.49 12.09
C THR A 82 -2.05 -19.18 10.74
N ILE A 83 -2.23 -17.95 10.23
CA ILE A 83 -1.59 -17.50 8.98
C ILE A 83 -0.06 -17.52 9.11
N ASN A 84 0.49 -16.99 10.20
CA ASN A 84 1.93 -16.98 10.42
C ASN A 84 2.49 -18.40 10.57
N ALA A 85 1.83 -19.28 11.32
CA ALA A 85 2.24 -20.67 11.45
C ALA A 85 2.21 -21.41 10.10
N ALA A 86 1.19 -21.19 9.28
CA ALA A 86 1.11 -21.76 7.93
C ALA A 86 2.21 -21.21 7.00
N ASN A 87 2.45 -19.90 7.04
CA ASN A 87 3.51 -19.25 6.26
C ASN A 87 4.90 -19.77 6.66
N GLU A 88 5.15 -19.92 7.96
CA GLU A 88 6.40 -20.48 8.46
C GLU A 88 6.57 -21.94 8.05
N ALA A 89 5.52 -22.76 8.13
CA ALA A 89 5.56 -24.15 7.67
C ALA A 89 5.88 -24.23 6.18
N SER A 90 5.21 -23.43 5.34
CA SER A 90 5.48 -23.37 3.90
C SER A 90 6.89 -22.88 3.59
N ALA A 91 7.38 -21.85 4.29
CA ALA A 91 8.75 -21.36 4.12
C ALA A 91 9.80 -22.42 4.49
N ARG A 92 9.58 -23.18 5.56
CA ARG A 92 10.45 -24.29 5.96
C ARG A 92 10.44 -25.41 4.91
N GLU A 93 9.28 -25.78 4.41
CA GLU A 93 9.12 -26.77 3.35
C GLU A 93 9.87 -26.35 2.07
N GLN A 94 9.67 -25.12 1.62
CA GLN A 94 10.36 -24.58 0.45
C GLN A 94 11.87 -24.53 0.64
N THR A 95 12.34 -24.20 1.86
CA THR A 95 13.76 -24.19 2.19
C THR A 95 14.36 -25.60 2.12
N LEU A 96 13.66 -26.59 2.67
CA LEU A 96 14.09 -27.99 2.61
C LEU A 96 14.14 -28.49 1.16
N ARG A 97 13.10 -28.21 0.36
CA ARG A 97 13.05 -28.57 -1.06
C ARG A 97 14.18 -27.92 -1.85
N LEU A 98 14.51 -26.66 -1.55
CA LEU A 98 15.65 -25.97 -2.17
C LEU A 98 16.97 -26.65 -1.81
N GLN A 99 17.17 -27.04 -0.54
CA GLN A 99 18.38 -27.74 -0.11
C GLN A 99 18.53 -29.09 -0.82
N GLN A 100 17.46 -29.88 -0.89
CA GLN A 100 17.44 -31.16 -1.62
C GLN A 100 17.82 -30.95 -3.10
N LYS A 101 17.18 -29.99 -3.77
CA LYS A 101 17.48 -29.69 -5.18
C LYS A 101 18.91 -29.21 -5.41
N LYS A 102 19.51 -28.48 -4.46
CA LYS A 102 20.93 -28.09 -4.54
C LYS A 102 21.87 -29.28 -4.39
N VAL A 103 21.52 -30.28 -3.58
CA VAL A 103 22.31 -31.52 -3.46
C VAL A 103 22.22 -32.30 -4.77
N GLU A 104 21.00 -32.52 -5.27
CA GLU A 104 20.78 -33.18 -6.57
C GLU A 104 21.51 -32.48 -7.72
N GLU A 105 21.46 -31.14 -7.78
CA GLU A 105 22.17 -30.35 -8.79
C GLU A 105 23.69 -30.60 -8.73
N LYS A 106 24.28 -30.61 -7.53
CA LYS A 106 25.73 -30.87 -7.36
C LYS A 106 26.10 -32.27 -7.83
N GLU A 107 25.32 -33.28 -7.47
CA GLU A 107 25.56 -34.67 -7.88
C GLU A 107 25.46 -34.82 -9.41
N LEU A 108 24.41 -34.26 -10.02
CA LEU A 108 24.24 -34.25 -11.48
C LEU A 108 25.38 -33.50 -12.17
N ARG A 109 25.84 -32.39 -11.60
CA ARG A 109 26.93 -31.59 -12.19
C ARG A 109 28.25 -32.35 -12.17
N VAL A 110 28.56 -33.05 -11.08
CA VAL A 110 29.73 -33.94 -11.00
C VAL A 110 29.63 -35.07 -12.02
N ALA A 111 28.47 -35.74 -12.10
CA ALA A 111 28.24 -36.82 -13.07
C ALA A 111 28.40 -36.33 -14.52
N LEU A 112 27.89 -35.14 -14.84
CA LEU A 112 28.00 -34.53 -16.16
C LEU A 112 29.45 -34.17 -16.50
N THR A 113 30.21 -33.61 -15.56
CA THR A 113 31.65 -33.34 -15.76
C THR A 113 32.43 -34.63 -16.01
N GLN A 114 32.15 -35.70 -15.26
CA GLN A 114 32.78 -37.00 -15.49
C GLN A 114 32.44 -37.57 -16.87
N LEU A 115 31.17 -37.48 -17.28
CA LEU A 115 30.73 -37.91 -18.61
C LEU A 115 31.44 -37.10 -19.71
N ARG A 116 31.52 -35.77 -19.58
CA ARG A 116 32.23 -34.91 -20.54
C ARG A 116 33.70 -35.31 -20.66
N LYS A 117 34.40 -35.57 -19.55
CA LYS A 117 35.79 -36.06 -19.57
C LYS A 117 35.93 -37.39 -20.31
N GLN A 118 35.07 -38.36 -20.01
CA GLN A 118 35.08 -39.69 -20.64
C GLN A 118 34.76 -39.64 -22.15
N THR A 119 33.85 -38.76 -22.56
CA THR A 119 33.52 -38.56 -23.98
C THR A 119 34.65 -37.83 -24.69
N SER A 120 35.20 -36.76 -24.10
CA SER A 120 36.31 -36.00 -24.69
C SER A 120 37.59 -36.81 -24.82
N SER A 121 37.87 -37.74 -23.91
CA SER A 121 39.03 -38.63 -24.04
C SER A 121 38.92 -39.63 -25.20
N LYS A 122 37.69 -39.95 -25.62
CA LYS A 122 37.40 -40.83 -26.76
C LYS A 122 37.27 -40.05 -28.08
N ALA A 123 37.22 -38.74 -28.02
CA ALA A 123 37.09 -37.91 -29.20
C ALA A 123 38.42 -37.85 -29.98
N GLU A 124 38.33 -37.74 -31.31
CA GLU A 124 39.46 -37.71 -32.23
C GLU A 124 39.42 -36.45 -33.09
N HIS A 125 40.59 -35.99 -33.51
CA HIS A 125 40.71 -34.90 -34.46
C HIS A 125 40.23 -35.32 -35.85
N SER A 126 39.24 -34.60 -36.39
CA SER A 126 38.62 -34.90 -37.68
C SER A 126 39.60 -35.01 -38.87
N LYS A 127 40.78 -34.37 -38.80
CA LYS A 127 41.78 -34.38 -39.88
C LYS A 127 42.90 -35.40 -39.69
N THR A 128 43.21 -35.78 -38.44
CA THR A 128 44.36 -36.63 -38.11
C THR A 128 43.97 -37.96 -37.47
N GLY A 129 42.72 -38.14 -37.05
CA GLY A 129 42.24 -39.33 -36.34
C GLY A 129 42.88 -39.54 -34.96
N GLN A 130 43.70 -38.61 -34.49
CA GLN A 130 44.39 -38.72 -33.21
C GLN A 130 43.49 -38.24 -32.08
N HIS A 131 43.55 -38.90 -30.93
CA HIS A 131 42.82 -38.49 -29.73
C HIS A 131 43.24 -37.09 -29.26
N LEU A 132 42.30 -36.36 -28.64
CA LEU A 132 42.63 -35.08 -28.03
C LEU A 132 43.61 -35.26 -26.86
N PRO A 133 44.67 -34.44 -26.77
CA PRO A 133 45.57 -34.48 -25.63
C PRO A 133 44.86 -34.05 -24.35
N ALA A 134 45.12 -34.75 -23.24
CA ALA A 134 44.42 -34.54 -21.96
C ALA A 134 44.50 -33.08 -21.47
N GLY A 135 45.65 -32.41 -21.62
CA GLY A 135 45.79 -31.00 -21.25
C GLY A 135 44.93 -30.04 -22.07
N LEU A 136 44.64 -30.35 -23.35
CA LEU A 136 43.72 -29.57 -24.15
C LEU A 136 42.27 -29.76 -23.68
N VAL A 137 41.90 -30.98 -23.27
CA VAL A 137 40.57 -31.26 -22.70
C VAL A 137 40.36 -30.48 -21.40
N ASP A 138 41.34 -30.51 -20.49
CA ASP A 138 41.25 -29.77 -19.21
C ASP A 138 41.14 -28.25 -19.42
N THR A 139 41.89 -27.69 -20.39
CA THR A 139 41.79 -26.25 -20.70
C THR A 139 40.46 -25.86 -21.32
N LEU A 140 39.88 -26.70 -22.19
CA LEU A 140 38.54 -26.48 -22.75
C LEU A 140 37.47 -26.54 -21.66
N GLU A 141 37.55 -27.50 -20.75
CA GLU A 141 36.62 -27.61 -19.61
C GLU A 141 36.71 -26.40 -18.67
N ALA A 142 37.92 -25.92 -18.38
CA ALA A 142 38.12 -24.72 -17.57
C ALA A 142 37.51 -23.48 -18.23
N ASN A 143 37.65 -23.35 -19.55
CA ASN A 143 37.06 -22.27 -20.34
C ASN A 143 35.53 -22.36 -20.38
N ASP A 144 34.97 -23.56 -20.53
CA ASP A 144 33.53 -23.78 -20.52
C ASP A 144 32.93 -23.44 -19.16
N LEU A 145 33.58 -23.86 -18.06
CA LEU A 145 33.15 -23.49 -16.71
C LEU A 145 33.16 -21.98 -16.50
N LYS A 146 34.19 -21.28 -16.99
CA LYS A 146 34.26 -19.81 -16.92
C LYS A 146 33.09 -19.17 -17.66
N LYS A 147 32.79 -19.62 -18.88
CA LYS A 147 31.64 -19.12 -19.66
C LYS A 147 30.30 -19.43 -19.00
N GLU A 148 30.14 -20.62 -18.41
CA GLU A 148 28.94 -20.99 -17.66
C GLU A 148 28.70 -20.02 -16.48
N LEU A 149 29.76 -19.66 -15.76
CA LEU A 149 29.68 -18.69 -14.65
C LEU A 149 29.33 -17.28 -15.15
N GLU A 150 29.90 -16.84 -16.27
CA GLU A 150 29.58 -15.55 -16.89
C GLU A 150 28.11 -15.50 -17.33
N VAL A 151 27.61 -16.55 -18.00
CA VAL A 151 26.21 -16.65 -18.42
C VAL A 151 25.28 -16.65 -17.20
N ALA A 152 25.61 -17.42 -16.15
CA ALA A 152 24.81 -17.46 -14.92
C ALA A 152 24.75 -16.07 -14.24
N ALA A 153 25.86 -15.32 -14.23
CA ALA A 153 25.91 -13.97 -13.69
C ALA A 153 25.01 -13.01 -14.49
N VAL A 154 25.10 -13.03 -15.82
CA VAL A 154 24.25 -12.19 -16.69
C VAL A 154 22.78 -12.55 -16.56
N GLN A 155 22.44 -13.84 -16.50
CA GLN A 155 21.06 -14.29 -16.30
C GLN A 155 20.50 -13.82 -14.95
N LEU A 156 21.30 -13.88 -13.88
CA LEU A 156 20.91 -13.39 -12.57
C LEU A 156 20.64 -11.89 -12.59
N GLU A 157 21.52 -11.10 -13.22
CA GLU A 157 21.31 -9.66 -13.39
C GLU A 157 20.06 -9.36 -14.24
N HIS A 158 19.85 -10.09 -15.33
CA HIS A 158 18.64 -9.96 -16.14
C HIS A 158 17.36 -10.23 -15.33
N ILE A 159 17.34 -11.29 -14.50
CA ILE A 159 16.19 -11.58 -13.61
C ILE A 159 15.98 -10.45 -12.60
N LYS A 160 17.05 -9.95 -11.96
CA LYS A 160 16.97 -8.82 -11.01
C LYS A 160 16.41 -7.56 -11.67
N LEU A 161 16.90 -7.23 -12.86
CA LEU A 161 16.43 -6.07 -13.63
C LEU A 161 14.98 -6.23 -14.04
N ARG A 162 14.57 -7.41 -14.52
CA ARG A 162 13.18 -7.71 -14.87
C ARG A 162 12.24 -7.55 -13.68
N HIS A 163 12.63 -8.07 -12.50
CA HIS A 163 11.85 -7.88 -11.27
C HIS A 163 11.80 -6.42 -10.84
N ARG A 164 12.89 -5.66 -10.99
CA ARG A 164 12.90 -4.23 -10.70
C ARG A 164 11.97 -3.47 -11.62
N LEU A 165 12.07 -3.70 -12.93
CA LEU A 165 11.18 -3.11 -13.93
C LEU A 165 9.71 -3.39 -13.58
N HIS A 166 9.35 -4.64 -13.34
CA HIS A 166 7.98 -5.00 -12.98
C HIS A 166 7.49 -4.32 -11.69
N ARG A 167 8.35 -4.16 -10.68
CA ARG A 167 8.00 -3.41 -9.46
C ARG A 167 7.79 -1.94 -9.74
N GLU A 168 8.68 -1.30 -10.49
CA GLU A 168 8.54 0.12 -10.85
C GLU A 168 7.30 0.36 -11.71
N GLU A 169 7.02 -0.49 -12.70
CA GLU A 169 5.79 -0.44 -13.50
C GLU A 169 4.54 -0.55 -12.63
N LYS A 170 4.54 -1.46 -11.64
CA LYS A 170 3.42 -1.60 -10.70
C LYS A 170 3.26 -0.34 -9.84
N LEU A 171 4.36 0.26 -9.37
CA LEU A 171 4.33 1.50 -8.59
C LEU A 171 3.82 2.68 -9.44
N ILE A 172 4.20 2.75 -10.72
CA ILE A 172 3.70 3.76 -11.65
C ILE A 172 2.18 3.60 -11.82
N ARG A 173 1.70 2.39 -12.13
CA ARG A 173 0.25 2.13 -12.27
C ARG A 173 -0.53 2.48 -11.00
N GLN A 174 0.01 2.14 -9.83
CA GLN A 174 -0.59 2.50 -8.54
C GLN A 174 -0.62 4.01 -8.28
N LYS A 175 0.26 4.80 -8.91
CA LYS A 175 0.24 6.27 -8.82
C LYS A 175 -0.67 6.90 -9.87
N GLU A 176 -0.82 6.25 -11.03
CA GLU A 176 -1.78 6.66 -12.06
C GLU A 176 -3.22 6.40 -11.63
N GLU A 177 -3.46 5.36 -10.82
CA GLU A 177 -4.74 5.04 -10.19
C GLU A 177 -4.83 5.71 -8.80
N LEU A 178 -5.52 6.86 -8.68
CA LEU A 178 -5.72 7.53 -7.39
C LEU A 178 -6.63 6.72 -6.45
N ALA A 179 -7.57 5.97 -7.04
CA ALA A 179 -8.46 5.01 -6.40
C ALA A 179 -8.88 3.96 -7.45
N ASP A 180 -9.51 2.86 -7.02
CA ASP A 180 -9.94 1.79 -7.91
C ASP A 180 -10.93 2.33 -8.96
N GLY A 181 -10.52 2.35 -10.24
CA GLY A 181 -11.28 2.95 -11.34
C GLY A 181 -11.20 4.48 -11.47
N LEU A 182 -10.30 5.16 -10.75
CA LEU A 182 -10.07 6.60 -10.85
C LEU A 182 -8.65 6.89 -11.35
N HIS A 183 -8.51 7.10 -12.67
CA HIS A 183 -7.23 7.46 -13.27
C HIS A 183 -6.96 8.97 -13.16
N LEU A 184 -5.69 9.33 -12.93
CA LEU A 184 -5.25 10.74 -12.87
C LEU A 184 -5.62 11.51 -14.15
N ILE A 185 -5.51 10.86 -15.30
CA ILE A 185 -5.83 11.43 -16.61
C ILE A 185 -7.32 11.82 -16.69
N ASP A 186 -8.22 10.95 -16.23
CA ASP A 186 -9.66 11.22 -16.25
C ASP A 186 -10.00 12.39 -15.32
N PHE A 187 -9.34 12.48 -14.17
CA PHE A 187 -9.50 13.61 -13.25
C PHE A 187 -9.02 14.93 -13.88
N GLU A 188 -7.86 14.92 -14.53
CA GLU A 188 -7.35 16.10 -15.23
C GLU A 188 -8.26 16.50 -16.41
N GLN A 189 -8.80 15.53 -17.14
CA GLN A 189 -9.77 15.79 -18.20
C GLN A 189 -11.05 16.42 -17.65
N LEU A 190 -11.62 15.88 -16.58
CA LEU A 190 -12.81 16.44 -15.93
C LEU A 190 -12.56 17.89 -15.46
N LYS A 191 -11.35 18.18 -14.97
CA LYS A 191 -10.94 19.53 -14.56
C LYS A 191 -10.90 20.50 -15.76
N ILE A 192 -10.35 20.07 -16.90
CA ILE A 192 -10.33 20.87 -18.14
C ILE A 192 -11.76 21.13 -18.64
N GLU A 193 -12.60 20.10 -18.66
CA GLU A 193 -14.00 20.22 -19.08
C GLU A 193 -14.77 21.19 -18.17
N ASN A 194 -14.62 21.06 -16.85
CA ASN A 194 -15.26 21.96 -15.89
C ASN A 194 -14.83 23.42 -16.10
N GLN A 195 -13.53 23.66 -16.29
CA GLN A 195 -13.02 25.00 -16.59
C GLN A 195 -13.62 25.55 -17.89
N THR A 196 -13.65 24.74 -18.95
CA THR A 196 -14.23 25.12 -20.25
C THR A 196 -15.73 25.46 -20.13
N TYR A 197 -16.49 24.71 -19.32
CA TYR A 197 -17.90 25.00 -19.07
C TYR A 197 -18.08 26.29 -18.28
N ASN A 198 -17.24 26.56 -17.27
CA ASN A 198 -17.29 27.81 -16.52
C ASN A 198 -17.00 29.02 -17.42
N GLU A 199 -15.98 28.94 -18.27
CA GLU A 199 -15.67 30.00 -19.25
C GLU A 199 -16.88 30.28 -20.16
N LYS A 200 -17.54 29.23 -20.66
CA LYS A 200 -18.78 29.38 -21.47
C LYS A 200 -19.92 30.01 -20.67
N ILE A 201 -20.09 29.65 -19.40
CA ILE A 201 -21.12 30.24 -18.52
C ILE A 201 -20.84 31.74 -18.32
N GLU A 202 -19.59 32.11 -18.07
CA GLU A 202 -19.18 33.51 -17.92
C GLU A 202 -19.46 34.32 -19.19
N GLU A 203 -19.08 33.81 -20.37
CA GLU A 203 -19.40 34.46 -21.65
C GLU A 203 -20.90 34.69 -21.85
N ARG A 204 -21.73 33.67 -21.57
CA ARG A 204 -23.19 33.80 -21.72
C ARG A 204 -23.78 34.76 -20.70
N ASN A 205 -23.24 34.79 -19.48
CA ASN A 205 -23.64 35.76 -18.46
C ASN A 205 -23.32 37.20 -18.90
N GLU A 206 -22.15 37.43 -19.50
CA GLU A 206 -21.82 38.74 -20.05
C GLU A 206 -22.76 39.16 -21.19
N GLU A 207 -23.11 38.23 -22.09
CA GLU A 207 -24.07 38.46 -23.16
C GLU A 207 -25.47 38.79 -22.63
N LEU A 208 -25.95 38.02 -21.65
CA LEU A 208 -27.22 38.30 -20.96
C LEU A 208 -27.22 39.70 -20.34
N LEU A 209 -26.10 40.09 -19.72
CA LEU A 209 -25.97 41.40 -19.10
C LEU A 209 -25.93 42.53 -20.16
N LYS A 210 -25.29 42.31 -21.31
CA LYS A 210 -25.35 43.22 -22.47
C LYS A 210 -26.79 43.38 -22.99
N LEU A 211 -27.55 42.29 -23.11
CA LEU A 211 -28.95 42.33 -23.53
C LEU A 211 -29.86 43.05 -22.53
N ARG A 212 -29.71 42.79 -21.23
CA ARG A 212 -30.45 43.51 -20.18
C ARG A 212 -30.19 45.01 -20.21
N ARG A 213 -28.96 45.43 -20.45
CA ARG A 213 -28.61 46.86 -20.65
C ARG A 213 -29.30 47.45 -21.87
N LYS A 214 -29.31 46.74 -23.02
CA LYS A 214 -30.04 47.18 -24.23
C LYS A 214 -31.54 47.31 -23.97
N ILE A 215 -32.18 46.33 -23.34
CA ILE A 215 -33.61 46.38 -22.99
C ILE A 215 -33.91 47.59 -22.12
N THR A 216 -33.09 47.82 -21.08
CA THR A 216 -33.27 48.97 -20.17
C THR A 216 -33.20 50.29 -20.92
N SER A 217 -32.21 50.43 -21.81
CA SER A 217 -32.07 51.62 -22.67
C SER A 217 -33.28 51.81 -23.60
N VAL A 218 -33.77 50.74 -24.23
CA VAL A 218 -34.95 50.78 -25.10
C VAL A 218 -36.22 51.16 -24.32
N VAL A 219 -36.41 50.62 -23.11
CA VAL A 219 -37.55 50.98 -22.24
C VAL A 219 -37.50 52.46 -21.85
N GLN A 220 -36.31 52.99 -21.52
CA GLN A 220 -36.13 54.41 -21.24
C GLN A 220 -36.48 55.28 -22.46
N ILE A 221 -36.03 54.89 -23.66
CA ILE A 221 -36.37 55.58 -24.92
C ILE A 221 -37.88 55.56 -25.14
N PHE A 222 -38.55 54.40 -24.99
CA PHE A 222 -40.00 54.31 -25.12
C PHE A 222 -40.75 55.17 -24.10
N ALA A 223 -40.26 55.26 -22.86
CA ALA A 223 -40.83 56.14 -21.85
C ALA A 223 -40.75 57.62 -22.28
N HIS A 224 -39.58 58.08 -22.72
CA HIS A 224 -39.39 59.44 -23.22
C HIS A 224 -40.24 59.75 -24.46
N VAL A 225 -40.35 58.82 -25.41
CA VAL A 225 -41.20 59.00 -26.60
C VAL A 225 -42.67 59.09 -26.21
N LYS A 226 -43.13 58.24 -25.29
CA LYS A 226 -44.49 58.25 -24.77
C LYS A 226 -44.82 59.56 -24.04
N GLU A 227 -43.88 60.09 -23.25
CA GLU A 227 -44.04 61.40 -22.60
C GLU A 227 -44.12 62.54 -23.61
N LYS A 228 -43.23 62.59 -24.60
CA LYS A 228 -43.26 63.60 -25.67
C LYS A 228 -44.57 63.56 -26.46
N LEU A 229 -45.04 62.36 -26.83
CA LEU A 229 -46.34 62.18 -27.52
C LEU A 229 -47.51 62.72 -26.69
N ARG A 230 -47.52 62.42 -25.38
CA ARG A 230 -48.55 62.94 -24.47
C ARG A 230 -48.53 64.45 -24.34
N HIS A 231 -47.36 65.08 -24.43
CA HIS A 231 -47.24 66.53 -24.41
C HIS A 231 -47.85 67.16 -25.66
N VAL A 232 -47.49 66.63 -26.85
CA VAL A 232 -48.03 67.10 -28.14
C VAL A 232 -49.54 66.89 -28.27
N GLN A 233 -50.10 65.84 -27.66
CA GLN A 233 -51.56 65.60 -27.65
C GLN A 233 -52.36 66.47 -26.68
N LYS A 234 -51.70 67.17 -25.76
CA LYS A 234 -52.34 68.04 -24.76
C LYS A 234 -52.27 69.52 -25.11
N GLU A 235 -51.43 69.90 -26.07
CA GLU A 235 -51.48 71.19 -26.79
C GLU A 235 -52.53 71.15 -27.90
#